data_AF-U2FSL5-F1
#
_entry.id   AF-U2FSL5-F1
#
_cell.length_a   1.000
_cell.length_b   1.000
_cell.length_c   1.000
_cell.angle_alpha   90.00
_cell.angle_beta   90.00
_cell.angle_gamma   90.00
#
_symmetry.space_group_name_H-M   'P 1'
#
loop_
_entity.id
_entity.type
_entity.pdbx_description
1 polymer ?
#
loop_
_entity_poly.entity_id
_entity_poly.type
_entity_poly.pdbx_seq_one_letter_code
_entity_poly.pdbx_strand_id
1 'polypeptide(L)'
;MDVLRALLRDVAKRNDDGRGCLLVNTAVELSRHDVDIASTTRAGFEAMAKAFEALIVAGQQAGEIRTDLDAKNQARILITSIAGLRVMVQSGFSAMEMRPFIDTILASMSI
;
A
#
# COMPACT_ATOMS: atom_id res chain seq x y z
N MET A 1 3.90 9.51 -11.32
CA MET A 1 3.00 8.33 -11.35
C MET A 1 3.74 7.01 -11.60
N ASP A 2 4.79 6.99 -12.41
CA ASP A 2 5.53 5.75 -12.71
C ASP A 2 6.21 5.12 -11.50
N VAL A 3 6.70 5.94 -10.56
CA VAL A 3 7.28 5.46 -9.29
C VAL A 3 6.25 4.68 -8.46
N LEU A 4 5.03 5.21 -8.30
CA LEU A 4 3.94 4.52 -7.59
C LEU A 4 3.56 3.21 -8.29
N ARG A 5 3.51 3.22 -9.63
CA ARG A 5 3.25 2.02 -10.43
C ARG A 5 4.31 0.96 -10.27
N ALA A 6 5.58 1.34 -10.33
CA ALA A 6 6.71 0.44 -10.15
C ALA A 6 6.69 -0.17 -8.73
N LEU A 7 6.46 0.65 -7.71
CA LEU A 7 6.37 0.22 -6.32
C LEU A 7 5.25 -0.80 -6.11
N LEU A 8 4.01 -0.52 -6.55
CA LEU A 8 2.89 -1.44 -6.35
C LEU A 8 3.08 -2.77 -7.11
N ARG A 9 3.71 -2.72 -8.29
CA ARG A 9 4.05 -3.94 -9.05
C ARG A 9 5.14 -4.75 -8.37
N ASP A 10 6.12 -4.09 -7.76
CA ASP A 10 7.15 -4.75 -6.97
C ASP A 10 6.55 -5.40 -5.71
N VAL A 11 5.63 -4.69 -5.02
CA VAL A 11 4.85 -5.25 -3.90
C VAL A 11 4.10 -6.52 -4.30
N ALA A 12 3.47 -6.56 -5.48
CA ALA A 12 2.74 -7.74 -5.94
C ALA A 12 3.66 -8.91 -6.37
N LYS A 13 4.92 -8.63 -6.71
CA LYS A 13 5.90 -9.66 -7.08
C LYS A 13 6.66 -10.21 -5.88
N ARG A 14 6.97 -9.35 -4.90
CA ARG A 14 7.78 -9.71 -3.73
C ARG A 14 6.92 -10.39 -2.68
N ASN A 15 7.04 -11.70 -2.62
CA ASN A 15 6.45 -12.53 -1.56
C ASN A 15 7.49 -13.06 -0.55
N ASP A 16 8.71 -12.51 -0.50
CA ASP A 16 9.80 -12.90 0.43
C ASP A 16 9.96 -14.42 0.62
N ASP A 17 10.16 -15.16 -0.47
CA ASP A 17 10.20 -16.64 -0.50
C ASP A 17 8.97 -17.32 0.14
N GLY A 18 7.81 -16.69 0.03
CA GLY A 18 6.55 -17.12 0.64
C GLY A 18 6.27 -16.56 2.04
N ARG A 19 7.20 -15.78 2.62
CA ARG A 19 7.06 -15.21 3.98
C ARG A 19 6.15 -13.99 4.03
N GLY A 20 5.82 -13.37 2.90
CA GLY A 20 4.88 -12.25 2.84
C GLY A 20 5.45 -10.95 3.42
N CYS A 21 4.65 -10.23 4.22
CA CYS A 21 5.04 -8.94 4.79
C CYS A 21 4.97 -8.98 6.29
N LEU A 22 6.12 -8.77 6.96
CA LEU A 22 6.22 -8.77 8.42
C LEU A 22 5.14 -7.90 9.07
N LEU A 23 5.01 -6.65 8.65
CA LEU A 23 4.05 -5.72 9.25
C LEU A 23 2.59 -6.18 9.08
N VAL A 24 2.21 -6.69 7.91
CA VAL A 24 0.85 -7.18 7.64
C VAL A 24 0.59 -8.47 8.43
N ASN A 25 1.52 -9.43 8.37
CA ASN A 25 1.38 -10.72 9.05
C ASN A 25 1.27 -10.52 10.57
N THR A 26 2.16 -9.71 11.15
CA THR A 26 2.13 -9.38 12.57
C THR A 26 0.83 -8.68 12.95
N ALA A 27 0.34 -7.74 12.12
CA ALA A 27 -0.92 -7.05 12.38
C ALA A 27 -2.14 -7.99 12.36
N VAL A 28 -2.14 -8.97 11.45
CA VAL A 28 -3.24 -9.94 11.33
C VAL A 28 -3.22 -10.97 12.46
N GLU A 29 -2.04 -11.52 12.77
CA GLU A 29 -1.91 -12.66 13.70
C GLU A 29 -1.82 -12.22 15.17
N LEU A 30 -1.09 -11.14 15.47
CA LEU A 30 -0.68 -10.84 16.85
C LEU A 30 -1.37 -9.61 17.46
N SER A 31 -1.76 -8.62 16.67
CA SER A 31 -2.34 -7.37 17.22
C SER A 31 -3.66 -7.54 17.96
N ARG A 32 -4.38 -8.65 17.75
CA ARG A 32 -5.59 -8.97 18.53
C ARG A 32 -5.28 -9.53 19.92
N HIS A 33 -4.07 -10.04 20.12
CA HIS A 33 -3.65 -10.75 21.33
C HIS A 33 -2.65 -9.95 22.17
N ASP A 34 -1.99 -8.95 21.59
CA ASP A 34 -0.96 -8.14 22.25
C ASP A 34 -1.13 -6.65 21.88
N VAL A 35 -1.36 -5.81 22.90
CA VAL A 35 -1.61 -4.38 22.75
C VAL A 35 -0.37 -3.60 22.33
N ASP A 36 0.83 -4.03 22.74
CA ASP A 36 2.08 -3.36 22.38
C ASP A 36 2.41 -3.64 20.91
N ILE A 37 2.12 -4.86 20.45
CA ILE A 37 2.20 -5.20 19.03
C ILE A 37 1.14 -4.45 18.22
N ALA A 38 -0.09 -4.32 18.72
CA ALA A 38 -1.13 -3.52 18.07
C ALA A 38 -0.72 -2.05 17.89
N SER A 39 -0.13 -1.46 18.94
CA SER A 39 0.40 -0.10 18.90
C SER A 39 1.56 0.03 17.91
N THR A 40 2.51 -0.92 17.93
CA THR A 40 3.68 -0.91 17.06
C THR A 40 3.31 -1.07 15.58
N THR A 41 2.44 -2.02 15.27
CA THR A 41 1.96 -2.24 13.90
C THR A 41 1.18 -1.05 13.37
N ARG A 42 0.30 -0.46 14.20
CA ARG A 42 -0.40 0.79 13.88
C ARG A 42 0.57 1.92 13.57
N ALA A 43 1.58 2.15 14.41
CA ALA A 43 2.58 3.18 14.19
C ALA A 43 3.35 2.95 12.86
N GLY A 44 3.65 1.69 12.52
CA GLY A 44 4.25 1.33 11.24
C GLY A 44 3.37 1.71 10.04
N PHE A 45 2.07 1.39 10.08
CA PHE A 45 1.12 1.80 9.04
C PHE A 45 0.98 3.32 8.94
N GLU A 46 0.93 4.02 10.08
CA GLU A 46 0.86 5.48 10.11
C GLU A 46 2.12 6.15 9.55
N ALA A 47 3.31 5.59 9.81
CA ALA A 47 4.57 6.08 9.26
C ALA A 47 4.62 5.92 7.73
N MET A 48 4.22 4.75 7.22
CA MET A 48 4.08 4.55 5.78
C MET A 48 3.04 5.52 5.18
N ALA A 49 1.93 5.79 5.89
CA ALA A 49 0.85 6.64 5.37
C ALA A 49 1.36 8.06 5.16
N LYS A 50 2.12 8.58 6.12
CA LYS A 50 2.77 9.89 6.01
C LYS A 50 3.75 9.95 4.83
N ALA A 51 4.50 8.88 4.58
CA ALA A 51 5.41 8.83 3.44
C ALA A 51 4.65 8.86 2.10
N PHE A 52 3.55 8.11 1.98
CA PHE A 52 2.70 8.16 0.78
C PHE A 52 2.00 9.50 0.62
N GLU A 53 1.53 10.12 1.70
CA GLU A 53 0.93 11.45 1.68
C GLU A 53 1.90 12.47 1.11
N ALA A 54 3.15 12.49 1.59
CA ALA A 54 4.20 13.36 1.06
C ALA A 54 4.47 13.12 -0.44
N LEU A 55 4.50 11.85 -0.87
CA LEU A 55 4.68 11.49 -2.28
C LEU A 55 3.50 11.96 -3.15
N ILE A 56 2.27 11.86 -2.64
CA ILE A 56 1.06 12.31 -3.32
C ILE A 56 1.08 13.84 -3.46
N VAL A 57 1.40 14.56 -2.40
CA VAL A 57 1.53 16.03 -2.42
C VAL A 57 2.58 16.47 -3.44
N ALA A 58 3.74 15.80 -3.48
CA ALA A 58 4.77 16.08 -4.48
C ALA A 58 4.26 15.82 -5.91
N GLY A 59 3.52 14.74 -6.14
CA GLY A 59 2.90 14.44 -7.44
C GLY A 59 1.83 15.45 -7.85
N GLN A 60 1.06 15.98 -6.88
CA GLN A 60 0.10 17.06 -7.12
C GLN A 60 0.80 18.35 -7.53
N GLN A 61 1.89 18.72 -6.85
CA GLN A 61 2.70 19.89 -7.19
C GLN A 61 3.37 19.77 -8.57
N ALA A 62 3.75 18.56 -8.96
CA ALA A 62 4.31 18.26 -10.28
C ALA A 62 3.26 18.14 -11.41
N GLY A 63 1.97 18.23 -11.09
CA GLY A 63 0.89 18.07 -12.09
C GLY A 63 0.72 16.63 -12.59
N GLU A 64 1.12 15.63 -11.81
CA GLU A 64 0.97 14.21 -12.16
C GLU A 64 -0.25 13.55 -11.50
N ILE A 65 -0.71 14.10 -10.38
CA ILE A 65 -1.84 13.61 -9.57
C ILE A 65 -2.87 14.72 -9.45
N ARG A 66 -4.15 14.36 -9.52
CA ARG A 66 -5.24 15.35 -9.42
C ARG A 66 -5.23 16.06 -8.07
N THR A 67 -5.40 17.38 -8.11
CA THR A 67 -5.34 18.26 -6.93
C THR A 67 -6.66 18.34 -6.15
N ASP A 68 -7.76 17.81 -6.71
CA ASP A 68 -9.06 17.68 -6.03
C ASP A 68 -9.09 16.53 -5.01
N LEU A 69 -8.07 15.66 -5.02
CA LEU A 69 -7.97 14.52 -4.11
C LEU A 69 -7.33 14.92 -2.77
N ASP A 70 -7.94 14.48 -1.68
CA ASP A 70 -7.34 14.54 -0.34
C ASP A 70 -6.15 13.58 -0.26
N ALA A 71 -4.93 14.14 -0.23
CA ALA A 71 -3.68 13.38 -0.23
C ALA A 71 -3.56 12.39 0.94
N LYS A 72 -4.05 12.77 2.12
CA LYS A 72 -4.03 11.93 3.32
C LYS A 72 -4.96 10.73 3.20
N ASN A 73 -6.16 10.94 2.67
CA ASN A 73 -7.09 9.85 2.40
C ASN A 73 -6.57 8.93 1.30
N GLN A 74 -5.97 9.48 0.24
CA GLN A 74 -5.36 8.68 -0.82
C GLN A 74 -4.17 7.85 -0.32
N ALA A 75 -3.35 8.40 0.58
CA ALA A 75 -2.27 7.64 1.21
C ALA A 75 -2.78 6.43 2.00
N ARG A 76 -3.90 6.58 2.72
CA ARG A 76 -4.56 5.48 3.45
C ARG A 76 -5.16 4.45 2.50
N ILE A 77 -5.75 4.87 1.39
CA ILE A 77 -6.24 3.97 0.33
C ILE A 77 -5.08 3.15 -0.23
N LEU A 78 -3.95 3.79 -0.54
CA LEU A 78 -2.76 3.09 -1.04
C LEU A 78 -2.25 2.04 -0.06
N ILE A 79 -2.12 2.37 1.23
CA ILE A 79 -1.66 1.39 2.23
C ILE A 79 -2.63 0.24 2.41
N THR A 80 -3.93 0.54 2.48
CA THR A 80 -4.97 -0.48 2.61
C THR A 80 -4.91 -1.42 1.41
N SER A 81 -4.72 -0.86 0.21
CA SER A 81 -4.56 -1.62 -1.03
C SER A 81 -3.28 -2.46 -1.04
N ILE A 82 -2.15 -1.93 -0.56
CA ILE A 82 -0.89 -2.66 -0.43
C ILE A 82 -1.03 -3.83 0.55
N ALA A 83 -1.67 -3.62 1.69
CA ALA A 83 -1.91 -4.68 2.67
C ALA A 83 -2.79 -5.78 2.07
N GLY A 84 -3.88 -5.41 1.40
CA GLY A 84 -4.75 -6.37 0.69
C GLY A 84 -4.02 -7.13 -0.42
N LEU A 85 -3.24 -6.42 -1.26
CA LEU A 85 -2.42 -7.04 -2.31
C LEU A 85 -1.47 -8.09 -1.75
N ARG A 86 -0.81 -7.79 -0.62
CA ARG A 86 0.12 -8.72 0.04
C ARG A 86 -0.59 -9.98 0.53
N VAL A 87 -1.79 -9.83 1.12
CA VAL A 87 -2.62 -10.97 1.53
C VAL A 87 -3.06 -11.82 0.34
N MET A 88 -3.46 -11.19 -0.77
CA MET A 88 -3.89 -11.91 -1.98
C MET A 88 -2.73 -12.70 -2.60
N VAL A 89 -1.54 -12.09 -2.72
CA VAL A 89 -0.34 -12.76 -3.22
C VAL A 89 0.06 -13.93 -2.31
N GLN A 90 -0.03 -13.76 -1.00
CA GLN A 90 0.21 -14.84 -0.03
C GLN A 90 -0.81 -15.97 -0.16
N SER A 91 -2.03 -15.65 -0.59
CA SER A 91 -3.11 -16.62 -0.85
C SER A 91 -2.99 -17.31 -2.22
N GLY A 92 -1.89 -17.09 -2.95
CA GLY A 92 -1.57 -17.77 -4.22
C GLY A 92 -1.98 -17.02 -5.49
N PHE A 93 -2.50 -15.79 -5.37
CA PHE A 93 -2.79 -14.97 -6.55
C PHE A 93 -1.49 -14.46 -7.18
N SER A 94 -1.39 -14.57 -8.50
CA SER A 94 -0.22 -14.10 -9.22
C SER A 94 -0.18 -12.56 -9.32
N ALA A 95 1.03 -12.01 -9.46
CA ALA A 95 1.20 -10.59 -9.76
C ALA A 95 0.49 -10.15 -11.05
N MET A 96 0.25 -11.08 -11.98
CA MET A 96 -0.50 -10.83 -13.21
C MET A 96 -1.99 -10.64 -12.92
N GLU A 97 -2.58 -11.49 -12.08
CA GLU A 97 -3.98 -11.37 -11.65
C GLU A 97 -4.24 -10.10 -10.82
N MET A 98 -3.23 -9.65 -10.06
CA MET A 98 -3.33 -8.40 -9.27
C MET A 98 -3.10 -7.12 -10.07
N ARG A 99 -2.58 -7.22 -11.29
CA ARG A 99 -2.22 -6.07 -12.13
C ARG A 99 -3.41 -5.13 -12.41
N PRO A 100 -4.61 -5.61 -12.77
CA PRO A 100 -5.77 -4.74 -13.04
C PRO A 100 -6.19 -3.93 -11.80
N PHE A 101 -6.05 -4.49 -10.60
CA PHE A 101 -6.36 -3.80 -9.35
C PHE A 101 -5.40 -2.63 -9.11
N ILE A 102 -4.09 -2.87 -9.29
CA ILE A 102 -3.06 -1.82 -9.22
C ILE A 102 -3.35 -0.71 -10.23
N ASP A 103 -3.64 -1.08 -11.48
CA ASP A 103 -3.89 -0.13 -12.55
C ASP A 103 -5.15 0.71 -12.28
N THR A 104 -6.21 0.10 -11.73
CA THR A 104 -7.46 0.78 -11.33
C THR A 104 -7.23 1.82 -10.23
N ILE A 105 -6.50 1.45 -9.17
CA ILE A 105 -6.19 2.38 -8.07
C ILE A 105 -5.41 3.59 -8.60
N LEU A 106 -4.39 3.35 -9.41
CA LEU A 106 -3.56 4.43 -9.94
C LEU A 106 -4.33 5.32 -10.93
N ALA A 107 -5.18 4.73 -11.77
CA ALA A 107 -6.05 5.48 -12.68
C ALA A 107 -7.01 6.41 -11.92
N SER A 108 -7.47 6.01 -10.72
CA SER A 108 -8.30 6.88 -9.88
C SER A 108 -7.56 8.11 -9.34
N MET A 109 -6.23 8.16 -9.44
CA MET A 109 -5.39 9.23 -8.90
C MET A 109 -4.78 10.14 -9.99
N SER A 110 -4.56 9.62 -11.19
CA SER A 110 -4.01 10.38 -12.32
C SER A 110 -5.00 11.41 -12.86
N ILE A 111 -4.45 12.47 -13.46
CA ILE A 111 -5.18 13.47 -14.26
C ILE A 111 -5.82 12.83 -15.49
#